data_AF-A0A4V0XK01-F1
#
_entry.id   AF-A0A4V0XK01-F1
#
_cell.length_a   1.000
_cell.length_b   1.000
_cell.length_c   1.000
_cell.angle_alpha   90.00
_cell.angle_beta   90.00
_cell.angle_gamma   90.00
#
_symmetry.space_group_name_H-M   'P 1'
#
loop_
_entity.id
_entity.type
_entity.pdbx_description
1 polymer ?
#
loop_
_entity_poly.entity_id
_entity_poly.type
_entity_poly.pdbx_seq_one_letter_code
_entity_poly.pdbx_strand_id
1 'polypeptide(L)'
;MPETFTHPDGSTDEIDVTVRGTLDGRPVAFIGETKANITLREVEDFLKVVGRVRPAMQCDDVRAIFFADRASGDARQAVAAVGCSLAFPHDIIVQPG
;
A
#
# COMPACT_ATOMS: atom_id res chain seq x y z
N MET A 1 10.08 5.41 -8.65
CA MET A 1 9.42 6.69 -9.00
C MET A 1 7.95 6.49 -8.68
N PRO A 2 7.30 7.42 -7.95
CA PRO A 2 5.89 7.31 -7.67
C PRO A 2 5.08 7.22 -8.97
N GLU A 3 3.97 6.49 -8.93
CA GLU A 3 3.01 6.43 -10.03
C GLU A 3 1.85 7.38 -9.75
N THR A 4 1.51 8.21 -10.74
CA THR A 4 0.40 9.16 -10.66
C THR A 4 -0.87 8.56 -11.25
N PHE A 5 -1.97 8.64 -10.52
CA PHE A 5 -3.30 8.23 -10.94
C PHE A 5 -4.19 9.45 -11.11
N THR A 6 -4.69 9.67 -12.33
CA THR A 6 -5.62 10.76 -12.64
C THR A 6 -7.06 10.27 -12.55
N HIS A 7 -7.89 11.02 -11.83
CA HIS A 7 -9.31 10.74 -11.63
C HIS A 7 -10.18 11.45 -12.68
N PRO A 8 -11.46 11.04 -12.86
CA PRO A 8 -12.35 11.66 -13.83
C PRO A 8 -12.61 13.16 -13.61
N ASP A 9 -12.47 13.63 -12.36
CA ASP A 9 -12.61 15.05 -12.01
C ASP A 9 -11.33 15.88 -12.27
N GLY A 10 -10.27 15.24 -12.80
CA GLY A 10 -8.98 15.85 -13.08
C GLY A 10 -8.04 15.93 -11.88
N SER A 11 -8.47 15.50 -10.69
CA SER A 11 -7.58 15.37 -9.54
C SER A 11 -6.59 14.22 -9.73
N THR A 12 -5.48 14.25 -8.98
CA THR A 12 -4.44 13.24 -9.04
C THR A 12 -4.07 12.73 -7.66
N ASP A 13 -3.85 11.42 -7.56
CA ASP A 13 -3.17 10.79 -6.42
C ASP A 13 -1.80 10.28 -6.84
N GLU A 14 -0.81 10.37 -5.95
CA GLU A 14 0.52 9.78 -6.15
C GLU A 14 0.70 8.58 -5.23
N ILE A 15 1.19 7.48 -5.78
CA ILE A 15 1.49 6.24 -5.06
C ILE A 15 2.99 5.98 -5.12
N ASP A 16 3.66 5.93 -3.97
CA ASP A 16 5.11 5.73 -3.89
C ASP A 16 5.55 4.41 -4.54
N VAL A 17 4.77 3.35 -4.31
CA VAL A 17 5.05 1.99 -4.78
C VAL A 17 3.84 1.41 -5.46
N THR A 18 3.97 1.15 -6.76
CA THR A 18 3.02 0.31 -7.50
C THR A 18 3.75 -0.88 -8.07
N VAL A 19 3.28 -2.09 -7.75
CA VAL A 19 3.82 -3.34 -8.29
C VAL A 19 2.68 -4.09 -8.95
N ARG A 20 2.89 -4.55 -10.17
CA ARG A 20 1.96 -5.40 -10.92
C ARG A 20 2.65 -6.71 -11.22
N GLY A 21 1.96 -7.82 -11.03
CA GLY A 21 2.53 -9.14 -11.22
C GLY A 21 1.49 -10.24 -11.24
N THR A 22 1.93 -11.46 -10.96
CA THR A 22 1.07 -12.63 -10.86
C THR A 22 1.42 -13.45 -9.62
N LEU A 23 0.39 -14.02 -8.98
CA LEU A 23 0.51 -14.96 -7.88
C LEU A 23 -0.43 -16.15 -8.17
N ASP A 24 0.10 -17.38 -8.14
CA ASP A 24 -0.62 -18.60 -8.52
C ASP A 24 -1.34 -18.48 -9.88
N GLY A 25 -0.67 -17.86 -10.86
CA GLY A 25 -1.21 -17.64 -12.20
C GLY A 25 -2.31 -16.57 -12.31
N ARG A 26 -2.63 -15.86 -11.21
CA ARG A 26 -3.65 -14.80 -11.19
C ARG A 26 -3.00 -13.42 -11.10
N PRO A 27 -3.46 -12.40 -11.85
CA PRO A 27 -2.96 -11.04 -11.73
C PRO A 27 -3.14 -10.51 -10.29
N VAL A 28 -2.10 -9.86 -9.79
CA VAL A 28 -2.11 -9.18 -8.49
C VAL A 28 -1.42 -7.83 -8.63
N ALA A 29 -1.92 -6.84 -7.91
CA ALA A 29 -1.26 -5.56 -7.79
C ALA A 29 -1.06 -5.16 -6.33
N PHE A 30 0.09 -4.59 -6.02
CA PHE A 30 0.36 -3.94 -4.74
C PHE A 30 0.44 -2.44 -4.96
N ILE A 31 -0.25 -1.70 -4.11
CA ILE A 31 -0.09 -0.25 -3.96
C ILE A 31 0.43 0.04 -2.57
N GLY A 32 1.39 0.94 -2.46
CA GLY A 32 2.05 1.17 -1.20
C GLY A 32 2.60 2.56 -1.00
N GLU A 33 2.77 2.86 0.28
CA GLU A 33 3.31 4.12 0.78
C GLU A 33 4.60 3.83 1.57
N THR A 34 5.59 4.70 1.41
CA THR A 34 6.88 4.60 2.10
C THR A 34 7.05 5.78 3.04
N LYS A 35 7.17 5.53 4.35
CA LYS A 35 7.43 6.59 5.34
C LYS A 35 8.42 6.17 6.41
N ALA A 36 9.18 7.12 6.94
CA ALA A 36 10.04 6.86 8.10
C ALA A 36 9.23 6.40 9.34
N ASN A 37 8.06 7.01 9.56
CA ASN A 37 7.17 6.65 10.67
C ASN A 37 5.72 6.65 10.19
N ILE A 38 4.95 5.64 10.57
CA ILE A 38 3.52 5.53 10.27
C ILE A 38 2.69 5.76 11.54
N THR A 39 1.70 6.65 11.41
CA THR A 39 0.69 7.00 12.40
C THR A 39 -0.67 6.47 11.98
N LEU A 40 -1.64 6.44 12.93
CA LEU A 40 -3.01 6.04 12.62
C LEU A 40 -3.63 6.91 11.51
N ARG A 41 -3.41 8.22 11.58
CA ARG A 41 -3.93 9.16 10.58
C ARG A 41 -3.41 8.86 9.17
N GLU A 42 -2.12 8.54 9.05
CA GLU A 42 -1.53 8.18 7.75
C GLU A 42 -2.15 6.90 7.20
N VAL A 43 -2.42 5.91 8.06
CA VAL A 43 -3.15 4.70 7.64
C VAL A 43 -4.53 5.06 7.11
N GLU A 44 -5.30 5.87 7.85
CA GLU A 44 -6.65 6.29 7.44
C GLU A 44 -6.65 7.08 6.12
N ASP A 45 -5.70 8.00 5.96
CA ASP A 45 -5.61 8.84 4.78
C ASP A 45 -5.16 8.02 3.55
N PHE A 46 -4.19 7.11 3.71
CA PHE A 46 -3.78 6.22 2.64
C PHE A 46 -4.88 5.25 2.21
N LEU A 47 -5.69 4.73 3.14
CA LEU A 47 -6.81 3.86 2.78
C LEU A 47 -7.87 4.57 1.92
N LYS A 48 -8.07 5.88 2.12
CA LYS A 48 -8.93 6.69 1.24
C LYS A 48 -8.33 6.79 -0.16
N VAL A 49 -7.01 6.99 -0.26
CA VAL A 49 -6.28 7.01 -1.54
C VAL A 49 -6.40 5.65 -2.25
N VAL A 50 -6.14 4.55 -1.54
CA VAL A 50 -6.32 3.17 -2.03
C VAL A 50 -7.71 2.96 -2.60
N GLY A 51 -8.75 3.43 -1.90
CA GLY A 51 -10.14 3.35 -2.37
C GLY A 51 -10.37 4.08 -3.69
N ARG A 52 -9.76 5.25 -3.88
CA ARG A 52 -9.86 6.03 -5.12
C ARG A 52 -9.04 5.44 -6.26
N VAL A 53 -7.86 4.90 -5.98
CA VAL A 53 -6.94 4.36 -7.01
C VAL A 53 -7.35 2.97 -7.49
N ARG A 54 -7.96 2.14 -6.63
CA ARG A 54 -8.29 0.75 -6.95
C ARG A 54 -9.05 0.57 -8.29
N PRO A 55 -10.05 1.38 -8.66
CA PRO A 55 -10.74 1.26 -9.95
C PRO A 55 -9.82 1.47 -11.17
N ALA A 56 -8.76 2.27 -11.04
CA ALA A 56 -7.82 2.56 -12.12
C ALA A 56 -6.75 1.45 -12.31
N MET A 57 -6.62 0.53 -11.34
CA MET A 57 -5.57 -0.49 -11.34
C MET A 57 -5.79 -1.62 -12.36
N GLN A 58 -7.00 -1.74 -12.93
CA GLN A 58 -7.37 -2.79 -13.88
C GLN A 58 -7.01 -4.21 -13.38
N CYS A 59 -7.12 -4.43 -12.07
CA CYS A 59 -6.77 -5.66 -11.37
C CYS A 59 -7.76 -5.87 -10.23
N ASP A 60 -8.30 -7.08 -10.10
CA ASP A 60 -9.27 -7.39 -9.04
C ASP A 60 -8.58 -7.61 -7.68
N ASP A 61 -7.40 -8.25 -7.69
CA ASP A 61 -6.58 -8.47 -6.49
C ASP A 61 -5.59 -7.32 -6.28
N VAL A 62 -6.10 -6.20 -5.75
CA VAL A 62 -5.26 -5.08 -5.29
C VAL A 62 -5.04 -5.17 -3.79
N ARG A 63 -3.78 -5.16 -3.36
CA ARG A 63 -3.35 -5.22 -1.95
C ARG A 63 -2.62 -3.95 -1.58
N ALA A 64 -2.82 -3.49 -0.35
CA ALA A 64 -2.15 -2.30 0.17
C ALA A 64 -1.00 -2.69 1.11
N ILE A 65 0.14 -2.01 0.98
CA ILE A 65 1.34 -2.25 1.78
C ILE A 65 2.00 -0.96 2.23
N PHE A 66 2.42 -0.89 3.49
CA PHE A 66 3.27 0.17 4.01
C PHE A 66 4.71 -0.32 4.13
N PHE A 67 5.66 0.48 3.67
CA PHE A 67 7.08 0.32 3.97
C PHE A 67 7.50 1.38 4.97
N ALA A 68 7.96 0.99 6.16
CA ALA A 68 8.29 1.95 7.19
C ALA A 68 9.48 1.58 8.06
N ASP A 69 10.20 2.56 8.62
CA ASP A 69 11.17 2.27 9.70
C ASP A 69 10.45 2.04 11.03
N ARG A 70 9.37 2.78 11.30
CA ARG A 70 8.59 2.66 12.54
C ARG A 70 7.10 2.84 12.29
N ALA A 71 6.29 2.34 13.21
CA ALA A 71 4.85 2.56 13.24
C ALA A 71 4.35 2.54 14.67
N SER A 72 3.40 3.42 15.01
CA SER A 72 2.75 3.42 16.32
C SER A 72 1.97 2.12 16.56
N GLY A 73 1.67 1.81 17.83
CA GLY A 73 0.84 0.65 18.18
C GLY A 73 -0.53 0.69 17.52
N ASP A 74 -1.19 1.84 17.55
CA ASP A 74 -2.50 2.05 16.91
C ASP A 74 -2.43 1.90 15.40
N ALA A 75 -1.37 2.37 14.75
CA ALA A 75 -1.17 2.18 13.32
C ALA A 75 -1.02 0.70 12.94
N ARG A 76 -0.24 -0.07 13.72
CA ARG A 76 -0.09 -1.52 13.52
C ARG A 76 -1.43 -2.24 13.65
N GLN A 77 -2.23 -1.88 14.67
CA GLN A 77 -3.56 -2.44 14.87
C GLN A 77 -4.51 -2.10 13.72
N ALA A 78 -4.51 -0.84 13.27
CA ALA A 78 -5.35 -0.39 12.17
C ALA A 78 -5.02 -1.14 10.87
N VAL A 79 -3.73 -1.26 10.51
CA VAL A 79 -3.27 -2.00 9.33
C VAL A 79 -3.74 -3.46 9.38
N ALA A 80 -3.56 -4.13 10.52
CA ALA A 80 -3.97 -5.52 10.69
C ALA A 80 -5.49 -5.71 10.55
N ALA A 81 -6.28 -4.78 11.11
CA ALA A 81 -7.74 -4.84 11.07
C ALA A 81 -8.32 -4.75 9.65
N VAL A 82 -7.63 -4.09 8.73
CA VAL A 82 -8.08 -3.91 7.33
C VAL A 82 -7.39 -4.84 6.34
N GLY A 83 -6.57 -5.79 6.81
CA GLY A 83 -5.86 -6.74 5.95
C GLY A 83 -4.76 -6.12 5.08
N CYS A 84 -4.22 -4.97 5.48
CA CYS A 84 -3.06 -4.36 4.82
C CYS A 84 -1.76 -4.98 5.35
N SER A 85 -0.70 -4.89 4.56
CA SER A 85 0.64 -5.33 4.98
C SER A 85 1.45 -4.14 5.52
N LEU A 86 2.32 -4.41 6.49
CA LEU A 86 3.30 -3.46 7.00
C LEU A 86 4.65 -4.15 7.06
N ALA A 87 5.64 -3.54 6.42
CA ALA A 87 6.95 -4.13 6.21
C ALA A 87 8.03 -3.16 6.72
N PHE A 88 8.89 -3.66 7.62
CA PHE A 88 9.99 -2.89 8.19
C PHE A 88 11.34 -3.36 7.64
N PRO A 89 12.29 -2.48 7.30
CA PRO A 89 13.61 -2.90 6.82
C PRO A 89 14.34 -3.89 7.74
N HIS A 90 14.10 -3.82 9.05
CA HIS A 90 14.72 -4.72 10.04
C HIS A 90 13.94 -6.02 10.27
N ASP A 91 12.66 -6.09 9.87
CA ASP A 91 11.83 -7.29 9.97
C ASP A 91 11.68 -8.01 8.61
N ILE A 92 11.95 -7.33 7.49
CA ILE A 92 12.05 -7.93 6.16
C ILE A 92 13.43 -8.61 6.06
N ILE A 93 13.56 -9.77 6.70
CA ILE A 93 14.63 -10.72 6.38
C ILE A 93 14.08 -11.61 5.26
N VAL A 94 14.61 -11.45 4.04
CA VAL A 94 14.46 -12.49 3.01
C VAL A 94 15.15 -13.72 3.56
N GLN A 95 14.39 -14.68 4.11
CA GLN A 95 14.91 -16.02 4.29
C GLN A 95 14.85 -16.71 2.92
N PRO A 96 15.98 -17.05 2.30
CA PRO A 96 15.95 -17.92 1.14
C PRO A 96 15.29 -19.25 1.55
N GLY A 97 14.16 -19.56 0.91
CA GLY A 97 13.56 -20.89 0.90
C GLY A 97 14.09 -21.71 -0.25
#